data_AF-A0A518BP43-F1
#
_entry.id   AF-A0A518BP43-F1
#
_cell.length_a   1.000
_cell.length_b   1.000
_cell.length_c   1.000
_cell.angle_alpha   90.00
_cell.angle_beta   90.00
_cell.angle_gamma   90.00
#
_symmetry.space_group_name_H-M   'P 1'
#
loop_
_entity.id
_entity.type
_entity.pdbx_description
1 polymer ?
#
loop_
_entity_poly.entity_id
_entity_poly.type
_entity_poly.pdbx_seq_one_letter_code
_entity_poly.pdbx_strand_id
1 'polypeptide(L)'
;MRQIIILLASLVACFLFLRYLQREADKHRLATDGHAENDDPSGSQAAQWTGPEEPAAALEADPSVVPPVARPVVASRAKSWARSEPRKWTAGPRSRRALDGLAALLIVVSTALVATTIDRVEVQPLRLAVPLGGEYRVFMDALKGFLNREGSPSDFRVATEVRESQGSVDTFKQIGTGVADLGVVQSNTGLASRQVRAISHVFPEYLICLSRSDHPIDLVGWGCGGPACPNDPATTLGRGRPVRVGCFGPGSQTYEDVQIILDLYGLVRARDYVIVALDYASAIDALLIDRIDLAMFIVSKENSVLRRVLGDPAIGISANVIGHLDALLGRLSGYSPAEIAPGHFGPHSKSISTISTNATLVCAASLEDRIVAALTTDLVENSNELADWYSGSKISEPSADTKIPTHPGAQRVYGRNDPGFIERHLGPLQLLAAAVSALLAVVSLVVGHRSPAADPAAGTAQNGHRTLIPAPRREERRGPASRAGTSDGNEGEGDAGREVHDVGARPPGP
;
A
#
# COMPACT_ATOMS: atom_id res chain seq x y z
N MET A 1 -8.35 7.52 15.89
CA MET A 1 -8.92 8.61 16.73
C MET A 1 -8.99 9.96 15.98
N ARG A 2 -7.88 10.54 15.47
CA ARG A 2 -7.87 11.84 14.75
C ARG A 2 -8.91 11.93 13.60
N GLN A 3 -9.00 10.90 12.73
CA GLN A 3 -10.02 10.83 11.66
C GLN A 3 -11.47 10.76 12.18
N ILE A 4 -11.73 10.10 13.31
CA ILE A 4 -13.08 10.02 13.91
C ILE A 4 -13.54 11.40 14.39
N ILE A 5 -12.62 12.19 14.95
CA ILE A 5 -12.90 13.57 15.39
C ILE A 5 -13.19 14.47 14.17
N ILE A 6 -12.43 14.33 13.09
CA ILE A 6 -12.69 15.06 11.83
C ILE A 6 -14.07 14.71 11.27
N LEU A 7 -14.40 13.40 11.19
CA LEU A 7 -15.66 12.93 10.62
C LEU A 7 -16.87 13.34 11.48
N LEU A 8 -16.73 13.35 12.82
CA LEU A 8 -17.72 13.93 13.74
C LEU A 8 -17.89 15.45 13.53
N ALA A 9 -16.80 16.20 13.38
CA ALA A 9 -16.86 17.64 13.12
C ALA A 9 -17.55 17.96 11.78
N SER A 10 -17.25 17.21 10.72
CA SER A 10 -17.92 17.33 9.42
C SER A 10 -19.42 16.99 9.49
N LEU A 11 -19.80 15.96 10.25
CA LEU A 11 -21.22 15.61 10.47
C LEU A 11 -21.97 16.70 11.24
N VAL A 12 -21.36 17.28 12.28
CA VAL A 12 -21.94 18.40 13.03
C VAL A 12 -22.08 19.65 12.14
N ALA A 13 -21.07 19.98 11.34
CA ALA A 13 -21.13 21.09 10.40
C ALA A 13 -22.24 20.89 9.33
N CYS A 14 -22.35 19.68 8.77
CA CYS A 14 -23.40 19.32 7.82
C CYS A 14 -24.80 19.41 8.45
N PHE A 15 -24.98 18.91 9.67
CA PHE A 15 -26.25 19.01 10.40
C PHE A 15 -26.66 20.47 10.68
N LEU A 16 -25.71 21.32 11.07
CA LEU A 16 -25.95 22.76 11.27
C LEU A 16 -26.29 23.48 9.95
N PHE A 17 -25.63 23.12 8.85
CA PHE A 17 -25.92 23.66 7.52
C PHE A 17 -27.31 23.25 7.00
N LEU A 18 -27.70 21.99 7.18
CA LEU A 18 -29.05 21.52 6.86
C LEU A 18 -30.12 22.22 7.71
N ARG A 19 -29.87 22.41 9.01
CA ARG A 19 -30.74 23.21 9.89
C ARG A 19 -30.86 24.67 9.46
N TYR A 20 -29.79 25.26 8.90
CA TYR A 20 -29.81 26.60 8.34
C TYR A 20 -30.67 26.67 7.07
N LEU A 21 -30.43 25.79 6.09
CA LEU A 21 -31.20 25.74 4.84
C LEU A 21 -32.69 25.51 5.08
N GLN A 22 -33.04 24.58 5.98
CA GLN A 22 -34.43 24.30 6.35
C GLN A 22 -35.12 25.56 6.92
N ARG A 23 -34.39 26.35 7.73
CA ARG A 23 -34.89 27.60 8.31
C ARG A 23 -35.07 28.73 7.28
N GLU A 24 -34.30 28.76 6.20
CA GLU A 24 -34.55 29.70 5.09
C GLU A 24 -35.72 29.26 4.21
N ALA A 25 -35.88 27.96 3.94
CA ALA A 25 -37.04 27.42 3.24
C ALA A 25 -38.36 27.77 3.97
N ASP A 26 -38.39 27.66 5.29
CA ASP A 26 -39.52 28.06 6.12
C ASP A 26 -39.82 29.57 6.04
N LYS A 27 -38.79 30.43 5.96
CA LYS A 27 -38.97 31.88 5.78
C LYS A 27 -39.56 32.22 4.41
N HIS A 28 -39.11 31.53 3.35
CA HIS A 28 -39.65 31.76 2.01
C HIS A 28 -41.11 31.35 1.90
N ARG A 29 -41.52 30.21 2.50
CA ARG A 29 -42.94 29.81 2.57
C ARG A 29 -43.82 30.85 3.29
N LEU A 30 -43.35 31.33 4.44
CA LEU A 30 -44.05 32.38 5.20
C LEU A 30 -44.12 33.74 4.48
N ALA A 31 -43.29 33.98 3.47
CA ALA A 31 -43.33 35.18 2.64
C ALA A 31 -44.27 35.02 1.43
N THR A 32 -44.36 33.84 0.82
CA THR A 32 -45.28 33.58 -0.30
C THR A 32 -46.75 33.52 0.13
N ASP A 33 -47.03 33.02 1.33
CA ASP A 33 -48.41 32.91 1.85
C ASP A 33 -49.01 34.27 2.27
N GLY A 34 -48.22 35.35 2.27
CA GLY A 34 -48.62 36.69 2.73
C GLY A 34 -49.07 37.68 1.64
N HIS A 35 -49.01 37.30 0.35
CA HIS A 35 -49.27 38.22 -0.77
C HIS A 35 -50.32 37.71 -1.79
N ALA A 36 -51.12 36.70 -1.43
CA ALA A 36 -52.15 36.13 -2.29
C ALA A 36 -53.55 36.73 -2.08
N GLU A 37 -53.68 38.06 -2.02
CA GLU A 37 -55.00 38.73 -2.14
C GLU A 37 -54.86 40.16 -2.68
N ASN A 38 -55.63 40.47 -3.74
CA ASN A 38 -55.58 41.66 -4.61
C ASN A 38 -54.36 41.75 -5.55
N ASP A 39 -54.56 41.43 -6.84
CA ASP A 39 -54.57 42.45 -7.90
C ASP A 39 -55.25 41.95 -9.19
N ASP A 40 -55.85 42.89 -9.92
CA ASP A 40 -56.75 42.72 -11.07
C ASP A 40 -55.98 42.95 -12.40
N PRO A 41 -56.07 42.07 -13.43
CA PRO A 41 -55.16 42.14 -14.58
C PRO A 41 -55.66 43.02 -15.73
N SER A 42 -54.96 44.14 -16.01
CA SER A 42 -55.17 44.94 -17.23
C SER A 42 -53.90 45.59 -17.79
N GLY A 43 -53.65 45.42 -19.11
CA GLY A 43 -52.58 46.09 -19.91
C GLY A 43 -51.15 45.57 -19.68
N SER A 44 -50.37 44.98 -20.59
CA SER A 44 -50.18 45.05 -22.07
C SER A 44 -49.10 46.06 -22.56
N GLN A 45 -48.34 45.63 -23.59
CA GLN A 45 -47.21 46.29 -24.30
C GLN A 45 -45.84 46.31 -23.54
N ALA A 46 -44.68 45.85 -24.03
CA ALA A 46 -44.11 45.43 -25.33
C ALA A 46 -43.30 46.48 -26.14
N ALA A 47 -41.96 46.41 -26.02
CA ALA A 47 -40.87 46.79 -26.95
C ALA A 47 -39.53 46.67 -26.15
N GLN A 48 -38.42 45.99 -26.49
CA GLN A 48 -37.79 45.45 -27.72
C GLN A 48 -36.77 46.41 -28.40
N TRP A 49 -35.47 46.02 -28.35
CA TRP A 49 -34.32 46.46 -29.19
C TRP A 49 -33.80 47.93 -29.01
N THR A 50 -32.52 48.31 -29.17
CA THR A 50 -31.20 47.70 -29.51
C THR A 50 -30.05 48.37 -28.73
N GLY A 51 -28.85 47.77 -28.67
CA GLY A 51 -27.58 48.50 -28.39
C GLY A 51 -26.94 49.06 -29.68
N PRO A 52 -25.60 49.28 -29.76
CA PRO A 52 -24.58 49.29 -28.69
C PRO A 52 -23.62 50.53 -28.76
N GLU A 53 -22.51 50.46 -28.02
CA GLU A 53 -21.23 51.17 -28.17
C GLU A 53 -21.02 52.61 -27.60
N GLU A 54 -19.78 52.76 -27.11
CA GLU A 54 -19.06 53.85 -26.45
C GLU A 54 -18.37 54.78 -27.51
N PRO A 55 -17.51 55.79 -27.19
CA PRO A 55 -17.16 56.38 -25.88
C PRO A 55 -17.02 57.93 -25.85
N ALA A 56 -16.61 58.43 -24.67
CA ALA A 56 -15.66 59.53 -24.43
C ALA A 56 -16.12 61.00 -24.32
N ALA A 57 -15.36 61.71 -23.46
CA ALA A 57 -15.35 63.13 -23.12
C ALA A 57 -16.59 63.68 -22.35
N ALA A 58 -16.50 64.61 -21.38
CA ALA A 58 -15.50 65.15 -20.43
C ALA A 58 -16.01 66.56 -20.04
N LEU A 59 -15.76 67.02 -18.80
CA LEU A 59 -16.07 68.39 -18.28
C LEU A 59 -17.60 68.71 -18.20
N GLU A 60 -18.13 69.59 -17.34
CA GLU A 60 -17.61 70.36 -16.20
C GLU A 60 -18.77 70.79 -15.25
N ALA A 61 -18.43 71.24 -14.02
CA ALA A 61 -19.14 72.18 -13.12
C ALA A 61 -20.70 72.22 -12.98
N ASP A 62 -21.19 71.90 -11.76
CA ASP A 62 -21.77 72.80 -10.71
C ASP A 62 -22.39 74.18 -11.12
N PRO A 63 -23.34 74.84 -10.37
CA PRO A 63 -24.00 74.49 -9.09
C PRO A 63 -25.54 74.75 -8.94
N SER A 64 -26.13 74.14 -7.90
CA SER A 64 -27.15 74.70 -6.96
C SER A 64 -28.65 74.98 -7.33
N VAL A 65 -29.48 75.04 -6.27
CA VAL A 65 -30.85 75.63 -6.08
C VAL A 65 -32.07 74.69 -5.88
N VAL A 66 -32.18 74.01 -4.71
CA VAL A 66 -33.02 74.36 -3.51
C VAL A 66 -34.33 75.18 -3.74
N PRO A 67 -35.52 74.97 -3.07
CA PRO A 67 -36.03 73.88 -2.20
C PRO A 67 -37.56 73.52 -2.43
N PRO A 68 -38.51 73.33 -1.45
CA PRO A 68 -39.47 72.21 -1.52
C PRO A 68 -40.98 72.59 -1.54
N VAL A 69 -41.86 71.58 -1.66
CA VAL A 69 -43.30 71.74 -1.34
C VAL A 69 -43.80 70.55 -0.51
N ALA A 70 -44.30 70.84 0.69
CA ALA A 70 -44.99 69.88 1.55
C ALA A 70 -46.51 69.88 1.30
N ARG A 71 -47.18 68.73 1.48
CA ARG A 71 -48.63 68.64 1.64
C ARG A 71 -49.04 67.62 2.72
N PRO A 72 -50.23 67.74 3.33
CA PRO A 72 -50.43 67.32 4.71
C PRO A 72 -51.39 66.14 4.92
N VAL A 73 -51.26 65.51 6.10
CA VAL A 73 -52.33 65.00 6.99
C VAL A 73 -53.58 64.39 6.34
N VAL A 74 -53.78 63.08 6.57
CA VAL A 74 -55.06 62.56 7.07
C VAL A 74 -54.78 61.53 8.17
N ALA A 75 -55.34 61.76 9.36
CA ALA A 75 -55.41 60.76 10.41
C ALA A 75 -56.75 60.03 10.33
N SER A 76 -56.76 58.70 10.37
CA SER A 76 -57.97 57.90 10.62
C SER A 76 -57.74 56.97 11.81
N ARG A 77 -58.75 56.91 12.68
CA ARG A 77 -58.65 56.35 14.04
C ARG A 77 -59.56 55.13 14.15
N ALA A 78 -59.03 53.94 13.81
CA ALA A 78 -59.76 52.68 13.92
C ALA A 78 -59.49 51.99 15.27
N LYS A 79 -60.53 51.40 15.88
CA LYS A 79 -60.50 50.84 17.23
C LYS A 79 -60.18 49.34 17.24
N SER A 80 -59.21 48.98 18.07
CA SER A 80 -59.12 47.76 18.90
C SER A 80 -59.94 46.52 18.51
N TRP A 81 -59.25 45.43 18.18
CA TRP A 81 -59.58 44.07 18.63
C TRP A 81 -58.28 43.35 19.01
N ALA A 82 -58.11 43.04 20.30
CA ALA A 82 -56.90 42.41 20.80
C ALA A 82 -56.98 40.88 20.65
N ARG A 83 -56.23 40.31 19.70
CA ARG A 83 -55.83 38.89 19.76
C ARG A 83 -54.43 38.82 20.36
N SER A 84 -54.29 38.04 21.42
CA SER A 84 -52.99 37.74 22.03
C SER A 84 -52.20 36.77 21.12
N GLU A 85 -51.38 37.30 20.22
CA GLU A 85 -50.46 36.46 19.45
C GLU A 85 -49.44 35.77 20.38
N PRO A 86 -49.03 34.53 20.08
CA PRO A 86 -47.94 33.89 20.79
C PRO A 86 -46.68 34.74 20.61
N ARG A 87 -46.03 35.06 21.72
CA ARG A 87 -44.91 36.02 21.83
C ARG A 87 -43.68 35.49 21.08
N LYS A 88 -43.66 35.64 19.76
CA LYS A 88 -42.54 35.28 18.87
C LYS A 88 -41.30 36.00 19.38
N TRP A 89 -40.33 35.24 19.90
CA TRP A 89 -39.00 35.74 20.27
C TRP A 89 -38.24 36.13 19.01
N THR A 90 -38.55 37.30 18.47
CA THR A 90 -37.79 37.94 17.40
C THR A 90 -36.48 38.44 17.99
N ALA A 91 -35.48 37.55 18.02
CA ALA A 91 -34.10 37.90 18.28
C ALA A 91 -33.73 39.13 17.43
N GLY A 92 -33.54 40.28 18.09
CA GLY A 92 -33.48 41.58 17.44
C GLY A 92 -32.33 41.71 16.44
N PRO A 93 -32.30 42.77 15.61
CA PRO A 93 -31.29 42.94 14.57
C PRO A 93 -29.83 42.85 15.07
N ARG A 94 -29.60 43.25 16.33
CA ARG A 94 -28.28 43.13 17.01
C ARG A 94 -27.85 41.69 17.28
N SER A 95 -28.78 40.81 17.68
CA SER A 95 -28.47 39.39 17.95
C SER A 95 -28.26 38.54 16.69
N ARG A 96 -28.81 38.95 15.53
CA ARG A 96 -28.50 38.28 14.25
C ARG A 96 -27.05 38.54 13.84
N ARG A 97 -26.64 39.81 13.80
CA ARG A 97 -25.25 40.21 13.51
C ARG A 97 -24.21 39.53 14.43
N ALA A 98 -24.57 39.28 15.69
CA ALA A 98 -23.70 38.54 16.62
C ALA A 98 -23.53 37.05 16.25
N LEU A 99 -24.60 36.40 15.78
CA LEU A 99 -24.54 35.00 15.30
C LEU A 99 -23.78 34.89 13.98
N ASP A 100 -24.02 35.81 13.05
CA ASP A 100 -23.34 35.84 11.74
C ASP A 100 -21.81 36.04 11.93
N GLY A 101 -21.42 36.93 12.84
CA GLY A 101 -20.02 37.14 13.23
C GLY A 101 -19.38 35.92 13.90
N LEU A 102 -20.14 35.18 14.74
CA LEU A 102 -19.65 33.95 15.37
C LEU A 102 -19.44 32.81 14.36
N ALA A 103 -20.34 32.69 13.36
CA ALA A 103 -20.21 31.73 12.28
C ALA A 103 -18.99 32.03 11.39
N ALA A 104 -18.79 33.30 11.01
CA ALA A 104 -17.61 33.72 10.27
C ALA A 104 -16.31 33.46 11.04
N LEU A 105 -16.28 33.74 12.36
CA LEU A 105 -15.15 33.44 13.23
C LEU A 105 -14.85 31.93 13.28
N LEU A 106 -15.88 31.08 13.41
CA LEU A 106 -15.72 29.62 13.40
C LEU A 106 -15.16 29.10 12.08
N ILE A 107 -15.58 29.66 10.93
CA ILE A 107 -15.03 29.32 9.62
C ILE A 107 -13.55 29.74 9.56
N VAL A 108 -13.22 30.98 9.89
CA VAL A 108 -11.82 31.47 9.88
C VAL A 108 -10.93 30.64 10.81
N VAL A 109 -11.38 30.34 12.03
CA VAL A 109 -10.63 29.53 13.00
C VAL A 109 -10.46 28.10 12.50
N SER A 110 -11.49 27.47 11.93
CA SER A 110 -11.37 26.10 11.41
C SER A 110 -10.53 26.03 10.12
N THR A 111 -10.63 27.00 9.21
CA THR A 111 -9.74 27.11 8.05
C THR A 111 -8.29 27.38 8.46
N ALA A 112 -8.05 28.23 9.46
CA ALA A 112 -6.72 28.45 10.01
C ALA A 112 -6.19 27.18 10.71
N LEU A 113 -7.02 26.47 11.48
CA LEU A 113 -6.65 25.22 12.12
C LEU A 113 -6.29 24.16 11.08
N VAL A 114 -7.05 24.03 9.99
CA VAL A 114 -6.72 23.18 8.83
C VAL A 114 -5.43 23.64 8.17
N ALA A 115 -5.25 24.93 7.87
CA ALA A 115 -4.03 25.45 7.26
C ALA A 115 -2.77 25.30 8.13
N THR A 116 -2.92 25.24 9.46
CA THR A 116 -1.83 24.94 10.42
C THR A 116 -1.67 23.45 10.75
N THR A 117 -2.62 22.59 10.35
CA THR A 117 -2.54 21.12 10.51
C THR A 117 -2.38 20.35 9.20
N ILE A 118 -2.45 21.03 8.06
CA ILE A 118 -1.64 20.72 6.88
C ILE A 118 -0.20 20.94 7.33
N ASP A 119 0.37 19.89 7.92
CA ASP A 119 1.77 19.84 8.29
C ASP A 119 2.58 20.30 7.07
N ARG A 120 3.35 21.38 7.21
CA ARG A 120 4.50 21.57 6.32
C ARG A 120 5.37 20.35 6.57
N VAL A 121 5.38 19.42 5.62
CA VAL A 121 6.20 18.21 5.68
C VAL A 121 7.64 18.69 5.62
N GLU A 122 8.22 18.89 6.80
CA GLU A 122 9.59 19.34 6.93
C GLU A 122 10.47 18.23 6.37
N VAL A 123 11.14 18.56 5.26
CA VAL A 123 11.94 17.65 4.46
C VAL A 123 13.12 17.19 5.31
N GLN A 124 12.94 16.09 6.05
CA GLN A 124 13.99 15.54 6.89
C GLN A 124 15.05 14.91 5.97
N PRO A 125 16.31 15.38 6.00
CA PRO A 125 17.38 14.75 5.24
C PRO A 125 17.62 13.34 5.75
N LEU A 126 17.45 12.34 4.88
CA LEU A 126 17.77 10.94 5.19
C LEU A 126 19.20 10.64 4.74
N ARG A 127 20.00 10.15 5.67
CA ARG A 127 21.38 9.75 5.41
C ARG A 127 21.37 8.33 4.82
N LEU A 128 21.91 8.18 3.62
CA LEU A 128 21.89 6.90 2.90
C LEU A 128 23.21 6.16 3.14
N ALA A 129 23.16 4.98 3.75
CA ALA A 129 24.28 4.03 3.71
C ALA A 129 24.27 3.31 2.35
N VAL A 130 25.29 3.55 1.53
CA VAL A 130 25.41 3.03 0.17
C VAL A 130 26.79 2.40 -0.03
N PRO A 131 26.87 1.12 -0.46
CA PRO A 131 28.15 0.45 -0.69
C PRO A 131 29.04 1.17 -1.70
N LEU A 132 30.36 1.06 -1.56
CA LEU A 132 31.35 1.69 -2.45
C LEU A 132 31.18 1.30 -3.94
N GLY A 133 30.55 0.17 -4.23
CA GLY A 133 30.24 -0.26 -5.59
C GLY A 133 29.20 -1.38 -5.62
N GLY A 134 29.11 -2.06 -6.76
CA GLY A 134 28.18 -3.17 -6.96
C GLY A 134 26.72 -2.74 -7.15
N GLU A 135 25.81 -3.70 -7.03
CA GLU A 135 24.42 -3.55 -7.45
C GLU A 135 23.61 -2.64 -6.52
N TYR A 136 23.92 -2.65 -5.22
CA TYR A 136 23.25 -1.78 -4.25
C TYR A 136 23.59 -0.30 -4.47
N ARG A 137 24.77 0.03 -5.00
CA ARG A 137 25.09 1.39 -5.44
C ARG A 137 24.14 1.81 -6.56
N VAL A 138 24.07 1.01 -7.63
CA VAL A 138 23.21 1.27 -8.80
C VAL A 138 21.74 1.42 -8.38
N PHE A 139 21.22 0.51 -7.55
CA PHE A 139 19.85 0.59 -7.07
C PHE A 139 19.62 1.82 -6.17
N MET A 140 20.52 2.15 -5.25
CA MET A 140 20.35 3.31 -4.36
C MET A 140 20.44 4.64 -5.11
N ASP A 141 21.27 4.73 -6.14
CA ASP A 141 21.34 5.92 -7.01
C ASP A 141 20.07 6.05 -7.87
N ALA A 142 19.54 4.93 -8.41
CA ALA A 142 18.25 4.89 -9.11
C ALA A 142 17.08 5.25 -8.19
N LEU A 143 17.01 4.68 -6.99
CA LEU A 143 16.01 4.98 -5.97
C LEU A 143 16.07 6.46 -5.55
N LYS A 144 17.28 7.02 -5.40
CA LYS A 144 17.47 8.46 -5.12
C LYS A 144 16.92 9.33 -6.25
N GLY A 145 17.11 8.94 -7.51
CA GLY A 145 16.53 9.62 -8.67
C GLY A 145 15.00 9.57 -8.64
N PHE A 146 14.46 8.35 -8.52
CA PHE A 146 13.03 8.07 -8.41
C PHE A 146 12.33 8.85 -7.28
N LEU A 147 12.85 8.83 -6.05
CA LEU A 147 12.21 9.54 -4.91
C LEU A 147 12.29 11.07 -5.02
N ASN A 148 13.24 11.60 -5.80
CA ASN A 148 13.39 13.05 -6.00
C ASN A 148 12.83 13.55 -7.33
N ARG A 149 12.12 12.70 -8.10
CA ARG A 149 11.53 13.05 -9.39
C ARG A 149 10.48 14.17 -9.29
N GLU A 150 10.34 14.96 -10.35
CA GLU A 150 9.26 15.93 -10.46
C GLU A 150 7.91 15.20 -10.51
N GLY A 151 6.88 15.74 -9.85
CA GLY A 151 5.57 15.08 -9.75
C GLY A 151 5.52 13.84 -8.84
N SER A 152 6.58 13.48 -8.12
CA SER A 152 6.54 12.43 -7.08
C SER A 152 5.36 12.67 -6.12
N PRO A 153 4.49 11.67 -5.87
CA PRO A 153 3.30 11.82 -5.05
C PRO A 153 3.60 11.97 -3.55
N SER A 154 4.85 11.75 -3.15
CA SER A 154 5.35 12.02 -1.81
C SER A 154 5.65 13.50 -1.59
N ASP A 155 4.94 14.13 -0.65
CA ASP A 155 5.17 15.51 -0.18
C ASP A 155 6.55 15.76 0.51
N PHE A 156 7.43 14.76 0.53
CA PHE A 156 8.78 14.83 1.09
C PHE A 156 9.82 14.59 0.00
N ARG A 157 10.92 15.36 0.05
CA ARG A 157 12.14 15.07 -0.70
C ARG A 157 13.11 14.27 0.16
N VAL A 158 14.01 13.53 -0.48
CA VAL A 158 15.11 12.89 0.25
C VAL A 158 16.35 13.76 0.07
N ALA A 159 16.60 14.67 1.01
CA ALA A 159 17.87 15.38 1.07
C ALA A 159 18.95 14.38 1.51
N THR A 160 19.79 13.96 0.56
CA THR A 160 20.61 12.74 0.65
C THR A 160 22.06 13.05 1.00
N GLU A 161 22.41 12.93 2.28
CA GLU A 161 23.80 12.76 2.67
C GLU A 161 24.19 11.29 2.47
N VAL A 162 25.17 11.02 1.61
CA VAL A 162 25.63 9.65 1.34
C VAL A 162 26.73 9.28 2.33
N ARG A 163 26.58 8.12 2.96
CA ARG A 163 27.60 7.42 3.73
C ARG A 163 28.06 6.21 2.95
N GLU A 164 29.35 6.11 2.70
CA GLU A 164 29.93 4.94 2.04
C GLU A 164 29.94 3.76 3.01
N SER A 165 29.60 2.57 2.52
CA SER A 165 29.69 1.33 3.29
C SER A 165 30.48 0.23 2.57
N GLN A 166 30.91 -0.78 3.31
CA GLN A 166 31.60 -1.96 2.77
C GLN A 166 30.64 -3.06 2.29
N GLY A 167 29.32 -2.84 2.36
CA GLY A 167 28.29 -3.83 2.02
C GLY A 167 27.25 -3.99 3.13
N SER A 168 26.45 -5.06 3.04
CA SER A 168 25.25 -5.27 3.87
C SER A 168 25.50 -5.23 5.39
N VAL A 169 26.57 -5.85 5.87
CA VAL A 169 26.86 -5.93 7.31
C VAL A 169 27.27 -4.55 7.86
N ASP A 170 28.07 -3.81 7.09
CA ASP A 170 28.47 -2.46 7.45
C ASP A 170 27.30 -1.46 7.33
N THR A 171 26.51 -1.51 6.24
CA THR A 171 25.25 -0.75 6.11
C THR A 171 24.33 -0.98 7.31
N PHE A 172 24.12 -2.23 7.70
CA PHE A 172 23.28 -2.59 8.84
C PHE A 172 23.82 -2.00 10.16
N LYS A 173 25.14 -2.04 10.35
CA LYS A 173 25.83 -1.43 11.50
C LYS A 173 25.69 0.09 11.50
N GLN A 174 25.89 0.77 10.37
CA GLN A 174 25.76 2.23 10.24
C GLN A 174 24.34 2.71 10.58
N ILE A 175 23.31 1.99 10.14
CA ILE A 175 21.92 2.28 10.51
C ILE A 175 21.69 1.98 11.99
N GLY A 176 22.16 0.82 12.47
CA GLY A 176 22.06 0.41 13.88
C GLY A 176 22.85 1.24 14.88
N THR A 177 23.71 2.16 14.44
CA THR A 177 24.41 3.16 15.27
C THR A 177 23.97 4.59 15.00
N GLY A 178 22.98 4.79 14.12
CA GLY A 178 22.47 6.12 13.76
C GLY A 178 23.45 6.98 12.95
N VAL A 179 24.42 6.37 12.25
CA VAL A 179 25.30 7.04 11.27
C VAL A 179 24.55 7.27 9.94
N ALA A 180 23.66 6.35 9.58
CA ALA A 180 22.74 6.41 8.45
C ALA A 180 21.29 6.14 8.89
N ASP A 181 20.32 6.51 8.05
CA ASP A 181 18.89 6.35 8.30
C ASP A 181 18.23 5.31 7.38
N LEU A 182 18.81 5.07 6.20
CA LEU A 182 18.28 4.19 5.15
C LEU A 182 19.44 3.48 4.42
N GLY A 183 19.23 2.26 3.94
CA GLY A 183 20.19 1.52 3.11
C GLY A 183 19.62 0.18 2.61
N VAL A 184 20.40 -0.55 1.81
CA VAL A 184 20.02 -1.90 1.34
C VAL A 184 20.96 -2.95 1.93
N VAL A 185 20.37 -4.07 2.36
CA VAL A 185 21.05 -5.23 2.95
C VAL A 185 20.38 -6.52 2.43
N GLN A 186 21.04 -7.67 2.59
CA GLN A 186 20.43 -8.97 2.28
C GLN A 186 19.48 -9.38 3.41
N SER A 187 18.35 -10.03 3.11
CA SER A 187 17.35 -10.43 4.14
C SER A 187 17.88 -11.41 5.20
N ASN A 188 18.95 -12.14 4.88
CA ASN A 188 19.66 -13.04 5.79
C ASN A 188 20.69 -12.34 6.72
N THR A 189 20.94 -11.04 6.52
CA THR A 189 22.00 -10.28 7.24
C THR A 189 21.87 -10.47 8.75
N GLY A 190 22.86 -11.15 9.33
CA GLY A 190 22.69 -11.93 10.57
C GLY A 190 22.61 -11.17 11.89
N LEU A 191 22.54 -9.84 11.88
CA LEU A 191 22.67 -9.01 13.07
C LEU A 191 21.31 -8.76 13.72
N ALA A 192 21.02 -9.44 14.83
CA ALA A 192 19.80 -9.21 15.62
C ALA A 192 19.82 -7.80 16.27
N SER A 193 19.27 -6.80 15.58
CA SER A 193 19.21 -5.42 16.07
C SER A 193 17.78 -4.92 16.21
N ARG A 194 17.46 -4.42 17.41
CA ARG A 194 16.20 -3.68 17.65
C ARG A 194 16.19 -2.30 16.98
N GLN A 195 17.31 -1.84 16.41
CA GLN A 195 17.48 -0.49 15.85
C GLN A 195 17.35 -0.44 14.32
N VAL A 196 17.25 -1.57 13.62
CA VAL A 196 17.04 -1.64 12.17
C VAL A 196 15.67 -2.28 11.87
N ARG A 197 14.97 -1.80 10.84
CA ARG A 197 13.69 -2.36 10.37
C ARG A 197 13.69 -2.53 8.86
N ALA A 198 13.03 -3.58 8.38
CA ALA A 198 12.76 -3.76 6.95
C ALA A 198 11.63 -2.83 6.48
N ILE A 199 11.76 -2.29 5.27
CA ILE A 199 10.72 -1.54 4.57
C ILE A 199 10.10 -2.44 3.52
N SER A 200 10.92 -2.90 2.56
CA SER A 200 10.49 -3.68 1.40
C SER A 200 11.62 -4.61 0.98
N HIS A 201 11.28 -5.80 0.50
CA HIS A 201 12.17 -6.47 -0.45
C HIS A 201 12.20 -5.64 -1.74
N VAL A 202 13.38 -5.47 -2.33
CA VAL A 202 13.57 -4.62 -3.52
C VAL A 202 13.97 -5.41 -4.76
N PHE A 203 14.63 -6.56 -4.62
CA PHE A 203 14.84 -7.54 -5.69
C PHE A 203 15.40 -8.86 -5.12
N PRO A 204 15.17 -10.01 -5.78
CA PRO A 204 15.78 -11.28 -5.41
C PRO A 204 17.25 -11.33 -5.83
N GLU A 205 18.07 -11.97 -5.00
CA GLU A 205 19.50 -12.21 -5.25
C GLU A 205 19.80 -13.69 -5.18
N TYR A 206 20.65 -14.18 -6.09
CA TYR A 206 20.93 -15.60 -6.32
C TYR A 206 22.39 -15.89 -6.05
N LEU A 207 22.71 -17.04 -5.46
CA LEU A 207 24.09 -17.53 -5.39
C LEU A 207 24.57 -17.90 -6.80
N ILE A 208 25.65 -17.27 -7.25
CA ILE A 208 26.28 -17.50 -8.54
C ILE A 208 27.76 -17.79 -8.30
N CYS A 209 28.22 -18.92 -8.84
CA CYS A 209 29.62 -19.33 -8.82
C CYS A 209 30.12 -19.41 -10.26
N LEU A 210 31.25 -18.74 -10.55
CA LEU A 210 31.83 -18.64 -11.88
C LEU A 210 33.26 -19.17 -11.86
N SER A 211 33.59 -20.00 -12.84
CA SER A 211 34.94 -20.49 -13.10
C SER A 211 35.27 -20.32 -14.58
N ARG A 212 36.54 -20.44 -14.96
CA ARG A 212 36.90 -20.49 -16.38
C ARG A 212 36.34 -21.76 -17.03
N SER A 213 35.98 -21.70 -18.31
CA SER A 213 35.46 -22.86 -19.05
C SER A 213 36.55 -23.90 -19.37
N ASP A 214 37.81 -23.50 -19.45
CA ASP A 214 38.97 -24.40 -19.65
C ASP A 214 39.44 -25.07 -18.36
N HIS A 215 39.07 -24.50 -17.20
CA HIS A 215 39.39 -24.98 -15.86
C HIS A 215 38.14 -24.90 -14.96
N PRO A 216 37.10 -25.72 -15.23
CA PRO A 216 35.89 -25.74 -14.42
C PRO A 216 36.16 -26.25 -13.01
N ILE A 217 35.61 -25.57 -12.01
CA ILE A 217 35.73 -25.96 -10.60
C ILE A 217 34.44 -26.58 -10.12
N ASP A 218 34.56 -27.74 -9.46
CA ASP A 218 33.47 -28.46 -8.83
C ASP A 218 33.76 -28.66 -7.34
N LEU A 219 32.99 -27.97 -6.48
CA LEU A 219 33.11 -28.08 -5.03
C LEU A 219 32.46 -29.37 -4.47
N VAL A 220 31.49 -30.00 -5.16
CA VAL A 220 30.95 -31.32 -4.73
C VAL A 220 32.03 -32.39 -4.77
N GLY A 221 32.96 -32.27 -5.72
CA GLY A 221 34.18 -33.08 -5.75
C GLY A 221 35.11 -32.92 -4.56
N TRP A 222 35.02 -31.83 -3.79
CA TRP A 222 36.00 -31.51 -2.75
C TRP A 222 35.65 -32.12 -1.38
N GLY A 223 34.37 -32.40 -1.11
CA GLY A 223 33.91 -32.91 0.20
C GLY A 223 34.19 -34.39 0.48
N CYS A 224 34.62 -35.18 -0.51
CA CYS A 224 34.73 -36.65 -0.39
C CYS A 224 36.01 -37.17 0.30
N GLY A 225 37.02 -36.32 0.56
CA GLY A 225 38.05 -36.50 1.60
C GLY A 225 38.96 -37.75 1.59
N GLY A 226 38.83 -38.65 0.61
CA GLY A 226 39.55 -39.92 0.54
C GLY A 226 40.50 -40.01 -0.66
N PRO A 227 41.57 -40.82 -0.59
CA PRO A 227 42.60 -40.94 -1.63
C PRO A 227 42.12 -41.59 -2.95
N ALA A 228 40.83 -41.96 -3.02
CA ALA A 228 40.18 -42.47 -4.22
C ALA A 228 39.22 -41.45 -4.86
N CYS A 229 39.07 -40.24 -4.30
CA CYS A 229 38.23 -39.22 -4.93
C CYS A 229 39.04 -38.50 -6.04
N PRO A 230 38.54 -38.43 -7.30
CA PRO A 230 39.26 -37.78 -8.39
C PRO A 230 39.57 -36.30 -8.14
N ASN A 231 38.76 -35.67 -7.27
CA ASN A 231 38.71 -34.25 -7.00
C ASN A 231 39.32 -33.87 -5.62
N ASP A 232 40.35 -34.60 -5.16
CA ASP A 232 41.21 -34.13 -4.07
C ASP A 232 41.77 -32.73 -4.44
N PRO A 233 41.76 -31.72 -3.56
CA PRO A 233 42.40 -30.41 -3.81
C PRO A 233 43.88 -30.52 -4.23
N ALA A 234 44.59 -31.60 -3.88
CA ALA A 234 45.93 -31.88 -4.37
C ALA A 234 45.99 -32.27 -5.87
N THR A 235 44.90 -32.85 -6.43
CA THR A 235 44.85 -33.38 -7.80
C THR A 235 44.00 -32.54 -8.77
N THR A 236 42.89 -31.92 -8.33
CA THR A 236 42.01 -31.16 -9.24
C THR A 236 42.62 -29.84 -9.68
N LEU A 237 43.36 -29.19 -8.79
CA LEU A 237 44.19 -28.02 -9.06
C LEU A 237 45.64 -28.44 -8.87
N GLY A 238 46.19 -29.12 -9.88
CA GLY A 238 47.49 -29.82 -9.86
C GLY A 238 48.73 -28.96 -9.62
N ARG A 239 48.77 -28.24 -8.48
CA ARG A 239 49.79 -27.29 -8.04
C ARG A 239 49.95 -27.23 -6.50
N GLY A 240 49.14 -27.96 -5.73
CA GLY A 240 49.23 -27.99 -4.26
C GLY A 240 49.09 -26.63 -3.58
N ARG A 241 48.30 -25.72 -4.18
CA ARG A 241 48.09 -24.33 -3.73
C ARG A 241 46.64 -24.14 -3.26
N PRO A 242 46.37 -23.19 -2.33
CA PRO A 242 44.99 -22.85 -1.97
C PRO A 242 44.19 -22.32 -3.18
N VAL A 243 42.89 -22.61 -3.21
CA VAL A 243 41.95 -21.97 -4.14
C VAL A 243 41.82 -20.48 -3.83
N ARG A 244 41.95 -19.65 -4.86
CA ARG A 244 41.75 -18.20 -4.77
C ARG A 244 40.29 -17.91 -5.13
N VAL A 245 39.49 -17.54 -4.14
CA VAL A 245 38.07 -17.20 -4.31
C VAL A 245 37.91 -15.69 -4.39
N GLY A 246 37.43 -15.17 -5.51
CA GLY A 246 37.04 -13.76 -5.66
C GLY A 246 35.61 -13.54 -5.14
N CYS A 247 35.45 -12.67 -4.15
CA CYS A 247 34.16 -12.16 -3.71
C CYS A 247 34.34 -10.79 -3.03
N PHE A 248 33.26 -10.12 -2.61
CA PHE A 248 33.38 -8.88 -1.86
C PHE A 248 34.13 -9.06 -0.53
N GLY A 249 34.75 -8.00 -0.04
CA GLY A 249 35.52 -8.03 1.20
C GLY A 249 34.69 -8.10 2.48
N PRO A 250 35.37 -8.15 3.65
CA PRO A 250 34.75 -8.08 4.97
C PRO A 250 33.81 -6.87 5.11
N GLY A 251 32.64 -7.07 5.72
CA GLY A 251 31.58 -6.06 5.81
C GLY A 251 30.47 -6.22 4.74
N SER A 252 30.67 -7.08 3.76
CA SER A 252 29.60 -7.60 2.89
C SER A 252 29.02 -8.91 3.46
N GLN A 253 27.72 -9.17 3.26
CA GLN A 253 27.11 -10.44 3.71
C GLN A 253 27.51 -11.60 2.78
N THR A 254 27.79 -11.34 1.49
CA THR A 254 28.44 -12.27 0.57
C THR A 254 29.76 -12.84 1.10
N TYR A 255 30.60 -12.04 1.78
CA TYR A 255 31.84 -12.51 2.38
C TYR A 255 31.60 -13.56 3.47
N GLU A 256 30.67 -13.27 4.40
CA GLU A 256 30.27 -14.17 5.48
C GLU A 256 29.65 -15.47 4.93
N ASP A 257 28.76 -15.37 3.95
CA ASP A 257 28.09 -16.52 3.34
C ASP A 257 29.08 -17.39 2.55
N VAL A 258 30.06 -16.79 1.84
CA VAL A 258 31.13 -17.53 1.14
C VAL A 258 31.99 -18.33 2.11
N GLN A 259 32.34 -17.79 3.28
CA GLN A 259 33.07 -18.57 4.31
C GLN A 259 32.28 -19.81 4.75
N ILE A 260 30.99 -19.66 5.03
CA ILE A 260 30.12 -20.78 5.44
C ILE A 260 30.00 -21.84 4.33
N ILE A 261 29.94 -21.43 3.05
CA ILE A 261 29.92 -22.35 1.91
C ILE A 261 31.25 -23.12 1.80
N LEU A 262 32.39 -22.43 1.88
CA LEU A 262 33.70 -23.07 1.79
C LEU A 262 33.92 -24.06 2.96
N ASP A 263 33.51 -23.70 4.17
CA ASP A 263 33.52 -24.57 5.34
C ASP A 263 32.62 -25.82 5.17
N LEU A 264 31.44 -25.68 4.54
CA LEU A 264 30.55 -26.81 4.21
C LEU A 264 31.26 -27.83 3.31
N TYR A 265 32.06 -27.33 2.37
CA TYR A 265 32.87 -28.14 1.44
C TYR A 265 34.22 -28.61 2.02
N GLY A 266 34.43 -28.46 3.34
CA GLY A 266 35.61 -28.95 4.05
C GLY A 266 36.85 -28.06 3.95
N LEU A 267 36.71 -26.86 3.40
CA LEU A 267 37.80 -25.90 3.17
C LEU A 267 37.96 -25.00 4.38
N VAL A 268 38.46 -25.58 5.47
CA VAL A 268 38.48 -24.93 6.78
C VAL A 268 39.85 -24.38 7.17
N ARG A 269 40.88 -24.50 6.32
CA ARG A 269 42.26 -24.08 6.62
C ARG A 269 42.78 -23.11 5.56
N ALA A 270 43.65 -22.19 5.98
CA ALA A 270 44.33 -21.22 5.10
C ALA A 270 45.22 -21.83 3.99
N ARG A 271 45.46 -23.15 4.01
CA ARG A 271 46.13 -23.88 2.92
C ARG A 271 45.17 -24.41 1.85
N ASP A 272 43.88 -24.46 2.17
CA ASP A 272 42.84 -25.00 1.29
C ASP A 272 42.27 -23.88 0.40
N TYR A 273 42.10 -22.67 0.94
CA TYR A 273 41.63 -21.49 0.20
C TYR A 273 42.20 -20.15 0.69
N VAL A 274 42.07 -19.12 -0.16
CA VAL A 274 42.31 -17.70 0.12
C VAL A 274 41.20 -16.88 -0.54
N ILE A 275 40.49 -16.04 0.23
CA ILE A 275 39.55 -15.07 -0.34
C ILE A 275 40.33 -13.83 -0.82
N VAL A 276 40.06 -13.41 -2.05
CA VAL A 276 40.57 -12.19 -2.67
C VAL A 276 39.42 -11.20 -2.79
N ALA A 277 39.47 -10.13 -1.98
CA ALA A 277 38.43 -9.11 -1.94
C ALA A 277 38.38 -8.33 -3.28
N LEU A 278 37.33 -8.53 -4.06
CA LEU A 278 37.12 -7.98 -5.40
C LEU A 278 35.64 -7.64 -5.60
N ASP A 279 35.36 -6.59 -6.37
CA ASP A 279 34.01 -6.33 -6.86
C ASP A 279 33.70 -7.21 -8.09
N TYR A 280 32.46 -7.10 -8.61
CA TYR A 280 32.03 -7.90 -9.75
C TYR A 280 32.94 -7.78 -10.96
N ALA A 281 33.35 -6.57 -11.36
CA ALA A 281 34.18 -6.38 -12.55
C ALA A 281 35.60 -6.92 -12.32
N SER A 282 36.21 -6.57 -11.19
CA SER A 282 37.60 -6.94 -10.87
C SER A 282 37.78 -8.44 -10.69
N ALA A 283 36.77 -9.15 -10.17
CA ALA A 283 36.79 -10.62 -10.06
C ALA A 283 36.76 -11.30 -11.43
N ILE A 284 35.95 -10.78 -12.35
CA ILE A 284 35.84 -11.31 -13.71
C ILE A 284 37.14 -11.12 -14.48
N ASP A 285 37.71 -9.91 -14.43
CA ASP A 285 39.03 -9.64 -15.01
C ASP A 285 40.07 -10.59 -14.40
N ALA A 286 40.09 -10.74 -13.06
CA ALA A 286 40.99 -11.65 -12.36
C ALA A 286 40.79 -13.13 -12.73
N LEU A 287 39.58 -13.56 -13.09
CA LEU A 287 39.29 -14.93 -13.55
C LEU A 287 39.84 -15.17 -14.97
N LEU A 288 39.68 -14.18 -15.85
CA LEU A 288 40.20 -14.22 -17.22
C LEU A 288 41.73 -14.27 -17.27
N ILE A 289 42.43 -13.66 -16.30
CA ILE A 289 43.91 -13.64 -16.22
C ILE A 289 44.52 -14.60 -15.18
N ASP A 290 43.80 -15.66 -14.76
CA ASP A 290 44.28 -16.67 -13.77
C ASP A 290 44.85 -16.03 -12.48
N ARG A 291 44.21 -14.97 -11.98
CA ARG A 291 44.51 -14.32 -10.69
C ARG A 291 43.60 -14.82 -9.57
N ILE A 292 42.39 -15.25 -9.89
CA ILE A 292 41.52 -16.08 -9.05
C ILE A 292 41.14 -17.38 -9.79
N ASP A 293 40.76 -18.41 -9.04
CA ASP A 293 40.33 -19.70 -9.60
C ASP A 293 38.78 -19.78 -9.68
N LEU A 294 38.09 -19.23 -8.69
CA LEU A 294 36.63 -19.21 -8.56
C LEU A 294 36.16 -17.79 -8.21
N ALA A 295 35.04 -17.31 -8.77
CA ALA A 295 34.34 -16.12 -8.28
C ALA A 295 32.97 -16.52 -7.69
N MET A 296 32.63 -15.98 -6.51
CA MET A 296 31.39 -16.30 -5.80
C MET A 296 30.64 -15.04 -5.40
N PHE A 297 29.37 -14.97 -5.80
CA PHE A 297 28.51 -13.81 -5.59
C PHE A 297 27.11 -14.22 -5.16
N ILE A 298 26.48 -13.42 -4.31
CA ILE A 298 25.03 -13.39 -4.17
C ILE A 298 24.57 -12.06 -4.77
N VAL A 299 23.80 -12.14 -5.87
CA VAL A 299 23.59 -11.00 -6.79
C VAL A 299 22.30 -11.16 -7.59
N SER A 300 21.68 -10.07 -8.08
CA SER A 300 20.54 -10.19 -8.97
C SER A 300 20.92 -10.84 -10.30
N LYS A 301 20.03 -11.66 -10.86
CA LYS A 301 20.19 -12.21 -12.21
C LYS A 301 20.10 -11.16 -13.32
N GLU A 302 19.68 -9.93 -13.00
CA GLU A 302 19.67 -8.79 -13.94
C GLU A 302 20.97 -7.99 -13.95
N ASN A 303 21.93 -8.33 -13.08
CA ASN A 303 23.21 -7.65 -12.97
C ASN A 303 23.96 -7.56 -14.31
N SER A 304 24.35 -6.34 -14.70
CA SER A 304 24.90 -6.05 -16.02
C SER A 304 26.29 -6.65 -16.28
N VAL A 305 27.09 -6.87 -15.23
CA VAL A 305 28.38 -7.56 -15.34
C VAL A 305 28.13 -9.05 -15.58
N LEU A 306 27.24 -9.65 -14.77
CA LEU A 306 26.90 -11.07 -14.90
C LEU A 306 26.30 -11.40 -16.28
N ARG A 307 25.35 -10.58 -16.76
CA ARG A 307 24.71 -10.74 -18.08
C ARG A 307 25.70 -10.59 -19.25
N ARG A 308 26.75 -9.78 -19.10
CA ARG A 308 27.83 -9.65 -20.10
C ARG A 308 28.71 -10.90 -20.12
N VAL A 309 29.12 -11.33 -18.93
CA VAL A 309 30.09 -12.42 -18.72
C VAL A 309 29.56 -13.77 -19.13
N LEU A 310 28.29 -14.06 -18.86
CA LEU A 310 27.70 -15.36 -19.21
C LEU A 310 27.37 -15.51 -20.70
N GLY A 311 27.65 -14.48 -21.51
CA GLY A 311 27.77 -14.59 -22.96
C GLY A 311 29.18 -14.90 -23.47
N ASP A 312 30.21 -14.87 -22.61
CA ASP A 312 31.60 -15.17 -22.98
C ASP A 312 31.89 -16.68 -22.85
N PRO A 313 32.29 -17.37 -23.93
CA PRO A 313 32.59 -18.80 -23.87
C PRO A 313 33.76 -19.16 -22.94
N ALA A 314 34.62 -18.20 -22.56
CA ALA A 314 35.73 -18.43 -21.65
C ALA A 314 35.32 -18.55 -20.17
N ILE A 315 34.09 -18.15 -19.80
CA ILE A 315 33.58 -18.22 -18.42
C ILE A 315 32.32 -19.11 -18.36
N GLY A 316 32.32 -20.05 -17.43
CA GLY A 316 31.21 -20.95 -17.16
C GLY A 316 30.63 -20.75 -15.76
N ILE A 317 29.35 -21.09 -15.61
CA ILE A 317 28.73 -21.23 -14.29
C ILE A 317 29.19 -22.56 -13.69
N SER A 318 29.77 -22.51 -12.50
CA SER A 318 30.14 -23.67 -11.69
C SER A 318 28.88 -24.28 -11.05
N ALA A 319 28.02 -24.90 -11.88
CA ALA A 319 26.68 -25.36 -11.48
C ALA A 319 26.65 -26.31 -10.28
N ASN A 320 27.74 -27.05 -10.06
CA ASN A 320 27.81 -28.08 -9.02
C ASN A 320 27.96 -27.53 -7.60
N VAL A 321 28.23 -26.22 -7.40
CA VAL A 321 28.26 -25.62 -6.03
C VAL A 321 26.90 -25.71 -5.32
N ILE A 322 25.80 -26.01 -6.03
CA ILE A 322 24.46 -26.20 -5.44
C ILE A 322 24.06 -27.68 -5.32
N GLY A 323 24.94 -28.63 -5.66
CA GLY A 323 24.66 -30.08 -5.56
C GLY A 323 24.30 -30.59 -4.16
N HIS A 324 24.57 -29.81 -3.11
CA HIS A 324 24.16 -30.07 -1.73
C HIS A 324 23.18 -29.00 -1.19
N LEU A 325 22.17 -28.64 -1.99
CA LEU A 325 21.14 -27.64 -1.67
C LEU A 325 20.57 -27.77 -0.24
N ASP A 326 20.19 -28.97 0.19
CA ASP A 326 19.64 -29.20 1.54
C ASP A 326 20.66 -28.90 2.66
N ALA A 327 21.94 -29.25 2.44
CA ALA A 327 23.00 -29.00 3.41
C ALA A 327 23.40 -27.51 3.46
N LEU A 328 23.36 -26.83 2.30
CA LEU A 328 23.51 -25.37 2.20
C LEU A 328 22.39 -24.67 2.97
N LEU A 329 21.12 -25.01 2.72
CA LEU A 329 19.97 -24.41 3.41
C LEU A 329 19.97 -24.71 4.92
N GLY A 330 20.49 -25.88 5.32
CA GLY A 330 20.71 -26.22 6.73
C GLY A 330 21.80 -25.40 7.45
N ARG A 331 22.67 -24.69 6.72
CA ARG A 331 23.69 -23.77 7.28
C ARG A 331 23.38 -22.29 7.03
N LEU A 332 22.81 -21.97 5.88
CA LEU A 332 22.54 -20.62 5.40
C LEU A 332 21.07 -20.23 5.68
N SER A 333 20.82 -19.79 6.92
CA SER A 333 19.51 -19.26 7.33
C SER A 333 19.07 -18.07 6.48
N GLY A 334 17.80 -18.00 6.08
CA GLY A 334 17.24 -16.88 5.32
C GLY A 334 17.45 -16.99 3.79
N TYR A 335 17.87 -18.17 3.31
CA TYR A 335 17.87 -18.54 1.90
C TYR A 335 16.75 -19.53 1.59
N SER A 336 16.31 -19.53 0.34
CA SER A 336 15.33 -20.47 -0.23
C SER A 336 15.88 -21.14 -1.49
N PRO A 337 15.40 -22.34 -1.87
CA PRO A 337 15.61 -22.89 -3.20
C PRO A 337 15.18 -21.92 -4.29
N ALA A 338 15.94 -21.86 -5.38
CA ALA A 338 15.66 -21.01 -6.53
C ALA A 338 16.10 -21.68 -7.84
N GLU A 339 15.49 -21.29 -8.95
CA GLU A 339 15.92 -21.68 -10.30
C GLU A 339 16.04 -20.43 -11.18
N ILE A 340 17.15 -20.31 -11.89
CA ILE A 340 17.27 -19.38 -13.01
C ILE A 340 16.87 -20.15 -14.26
N ALA A 341 15.78 -19.71 -14.88
CA ALA A 341 15.19 -20.33 -16.06
C ALA A 341 16.19 -20.45 -17.23
N PRO A 342 16.06 -21.50 -18.07
CA PRO A 342 16.89 -21.63 -19.26
C PRO A 342 16.65 -20.45 -20.21
N GLY A 343 17.67 -20.08 -20.98
CA GLY A 343 17.62 -18.93 -21.87
C GLY A 343 17.92 -17.58 -21.21
N HIS A 344 17.86 -17.45 -19.87
CA HIS A 344 17.99 -16.16 -19.16
C HIS A 344 19.30 -15.41 -19.45
N PHE A 345 20.42 -16.13 -19.56
CA PHE A 345 21.74 -15.55 -19.87
C PHE A 345 22.12 -15.66 -21.35
N GLY A 346 21.21 -16.14 -22.21
CA GLY A 346 21.42 -16.29 -23.65
C GLY A 346 20.78 -17.57 -24.20
N PRO A 347 20.56 -17.68 -25.53
CA PRO A 347 19.69 -18.69 -26.14
C PRO A 347 20.01 -20.16 -25.86
N HIS A 348 21.23 -20.46 -25.42
CA HIS A 348 21.71 -21.82 -25.12
C HIS A 348 22.06 -22.03 -23.64
N SER A 349 21.76 -21.05 -22.77
CA SER A 349 21.94 -21.21 -21.33
C SER A 349 20.93 -22.24 -20.77
N LYS A 350 21.45 -23.24 -20.05
CA LYS A 350 20.65 -24.22 -19.31
C LYS A 350 20.02 -23.56 -18.09
N SER A 351 19.04 -24.22 -17.47
CA SER A 351 18.60 -23.79 -16.15
C SER A 351 19.69 -23.97 -15.11
N ILE A 352 19.66 -23.12 -14.08
CA ILE A 352 20.60 -23.16 -12.96
C ILE A 352 19.79 -23.23 -11.67
N SER A 353 19.76 -24.41 -11.05
CA SER A 353 19.30 -24.57 -9.67
C SER A 353 20.28 -23.88 -8.73
N THR A 354 19.79 -23.03 -7.85
CA THR A 354 20.58 -22.24 -6.90
C THR A 354 19.81 -21.99 -5.59
N ILE A 355 20.39 -21.20 -4.68
CA ILE A 355 19.68 -20.58 -3.56
C ILE A 355 19.48 -19.10 -3.83
N SER A 356 18.41 -18.52 -3.29
CA SER A 356 18.17 -17.07 -3.31
C SER A 356 17.84 -16.49 -1.94
N THR A 357 18.20 -15.23 -1.77
CA THR A 357 17.79 -14.32 -0.68
C THR A 357 17.16 -13.07 -1.32
N ASN A 358 16.74 -12.08 -0.55
CA ASN A 358 16.22 -10.82 -1.09
C ASN A 358 17.08 -9.64 -0.64
N ALA A 359 17.50 -8.81 -1.59
CA ALA A 359 17.90 -7.45 -1.30
C ALA A 359 16.72 -6.72 -0.66
N THR A 360 16.96 -6.08 0.48
CA THR A 360 15.93 -5.53 1.35
C THR A 360 16.30 -4.09 1.71
N LEU A 361 15.40 -3.16 1.40
CA LEU A 361 15.50 -1.78 1.86
C LEU A 361 15.21 -1.76 3.36
N VAL A 362 16.13 -1.21 4.14
CA VAL A 362 16.07 -1.14 5.60
C VAL A 362 16.29 0.29 6.09
N CYS A 363 15.67 0.62 7.22
CA CYS A 363 15.78 1.93 7.86
C CYS A 363 16.07 1.84 9.36
N ALA A 364 16.44 2.97 9.95
CA ALA A 364 16.52 3.14 11.39
C ALA A 364 15.13 2.98 12.03
N ALA A 365 15.02 2.19 13.10
CA ALA A 365 13.77 1.93 13.82
C ALA A 365 13.21 3.17 14.54
N SER A 366 13.96 4.27 14.58
CA SER A 366 13.56 5.59 15.09
C SER A 366 12.96 6.50 14.02
N LEU A 367 12.97 6.10 12.74
CA LEU A 367 12.40 6.90 11.67
C LEU A 367 10.87 6.95 11.81
N GLU A 368 10.26 8.11 11.54
CA GLU A 368 8.84 8.27 11.83
C GLU A 368 7.97 7.36 10.95
N ASP A 369 7.00 6.71 11.59
CA ASP A 369 5.98 5.87 10.99
C ASP A 369 5.28 6.48 9.75
N ARG A 370 5.11 7.81 9.72
CA ARG A 370 4.51 8.52 8.57
C ARG A 370 5.47 8.58 7.37
N ILE A 371 6.76 8.83 7.61
CA ILE A 371 7.80 8.88 6.58
C ILE A 371 7.95 7.50 5.96
N VAL A 372 8.09 6.46 6.79
CA VAL A 372 8.25 5.09 6.29
C VAL A 372 6.99 4.59 5.57
N ALA A 373 5.80 4.90 6.08
CA ALA A 373 4.56 4.56 5.38
C ALA A 373 4.48 5.23 3.99
N ALA A 374 4.82 6.52 3.90
CA ALA A 374 4.72 7.23 2.63
C ALA A 374 5.82 6.81 1.63
N LEU A 375 7.03 6.50 2.10
CA LEU A 375 8.08 5.85 1.30
C LEU A 375 7.64 4.48 0.78
N THR A 376 7.05 3.64 1.64
CA THR A 376 6.53 2.32 1.24
C THR A 376 5.38 2.47 0.23
N THR A 377 4.56 3.51 0.38
CA THR A 377 3.47 3.82 -0.55
C THR A 377 4.00 4.16 -1.94
N ASP A 378 4.97 5.08 -2.08
CA ASP A 378 5.55 5.43 -3.39
C ASP A 378 6.24 4.22 -4.05
N LEU A 379 6.96 3.39 -3.27
CA LEU A 379 7.58 2.16 -3.76
C LEU A 379 6.57 1.13 -4.31
N VAL A 380 5.46 0.92 -3.61
CA VAL A 380 4.45 -0.11 -3.98
C VAL A 380 3.56 0.39 -5.11
N GLU A 381 3.00 1.60 -4.97
CA GLU A 381 2.02 2.15 -5.92
C GLU A 381 2.68 2.52 -7.27
N ASN A 382 3.96 2.90 -7.28
CA ASN A 382 4.72 3.25 -8.48
C ASN A 382 5.86 2.25 -8.80
N SER A 383 5.71 0.99 -8.39
CA SER A 383 6.71 -0.08 -8.63
C SER A 383 7.07 -0.29 -10.10
N ASN A 384 6.13 -0.08 -11.03
CA ASN A 384 6.39 -0.13 -12.47
C ASN A 384 7.28 1.03 -12.94
N GLU A 385 7.06 2.24 -12.43
CA GLU A 385 7.90 3.40 -12.74
C GLU A 385 9.31 3.19 -12.17
N LEU A 386 9.44 2.67 -10.94
CA LEU A 386 10.74 2.32 -10.37
C LEU A 386 11.51 1.29 -11.23
N ALA A 387 10.81 0.39 -11.94
CA ALA A 387 11.43 -0.55 -12.86
C ALA A 387 12.03 0.12 -14.12
N ASP A 388 11.55 1.31 -14.51
CA ASP A 388 12.19 2.12 -15.57
C ASP A 388 13.51 2.74 -15.08
N TRP A 389 13.63 3.05 -13.77
CA TRP A 389 14.87 3.52 -13.15
C TRP A 389 15.86 2.38 -12.85
N TYR A 390 15.36 1.21 -12.45
CA TYR A 390 16.16 0.00 -12.23
C TYR A 390 15.33 -1.26 -12.54
N SER A 391 15.56 -1.85 -13.70
CA SER A 391 14.78 -2.99 -14.24
C SER A 391 14.83 -4.27 -13.42
N GLY A 392 15.78 -4.40 -12.49
CA GLY A 392 15.83 -5.49 -11.54
C GLY A 392 14.79 -5.39 -10.42
N SER A 393 14.15 -4.23 -10.21
CA SER A 393 13.30 -3.98 -9.04
C SER A 393 12.07 -4.89 -9.04
N LYS A 394 11.84 -5.54 -7.89
CA LYS A 394 10.67 -6.33 -7.56
C LYS A 394 10.28 -6.00 -6.13
N ILE A 395 9.42 -5.00 -5.99
CA ILE A 395 8.91 -4.51 -4.70
C ILE A 395 7.93 -5.54 -4.14
N SER A 396 8.22 -6.05 -2.94
CA SER A 396 7.32 -6.94 -2.20
C SER A 396 7.48 -6.76 -0.69
N GLU A 397 6.47 -7.20 0.07
CA GLU A 397 6.50 -7.17 1.53
C GLU A 397 7.68 -8.01 2.06
N PRO A 398 8.44 -7.53 3.07
CA PRO A 398 9.46 -8.33 3.73
C PRO A 398 8.84 -9.57 4.39
N SER A 399 9.38 -10.76 4.10
CA SER A 399 8.80 -12.01 4.64
C SER A 399 8.88 -12.09 6.17
N ALA A 400 7.94 -12.82 6.77
CA ALA A 400 7.92 -13.07 8.21
C ALA A 400 9.17 -13.84 8.70
N ASP A 401 9.82 -14.59 7.81
CA ASP A 401 11.01 -15.41 8.11
C ASP A 401 12.34 -14.63 8.01
N THR A 402 12.32 -13.34 7.63
CA THR A 402 13.54 -12.53 7.67
C THR A 402 14.00 -12.27 9.12
N LYS A 403 15.30 -12.08 9.32
CA LYS A 403 15.85 -11.72 10.64
C LYS A 403 15.57 -10.25 11.03
N ILE A 404 14.97 -9.47 10.13
CA ILE A 404 14.86 -8.01 10.24
C ILE A 404 13.38 -7.64 10.31
N PRO A 405 12.84 -7.30 11.49
CA PRO A 405 11.40 -7.04 11.62
C PRO A 405 10.96 -5.85 10.75
N THR A 406 9.82 -5.97 10.09
CA THR A 406 9.24 -4.92 9.24
C THR A 406 8.89 -3.67 10.07
N HIS A 407 9.08 -2.49 9.50
CA HIS A 407 8.77 -1.21 10.14
C HIS A 407 7.25 -1.04 10.31
N PRO A 408 6.71 -0.54 11.43
CA PRO A 408 5.26 -0.39 11.61
C PRO A 408 4.63 0.51 10.53
N GLY A 409 5.29 1.63 10.18
CA GLY A 409 4.96 2.41 8.99
C GLY A 409 4.77 1.61 7.69
N ALA A 410 5.66 0.66 7.38
CA ALA A 410 5.59 -0.19 6.18
C ALA A 410 4.51 -1.27 6.30
N GLN A 411 4.40 -1.93 7.47
CA GLN A 411 3.34 -2.91 7.77
C GLN A 411 1.94 -2.33 7.53
N ARG A 412 1.71 -1.05 7.89
CA ARG A 412 0.44 -0.35 7.64
C ARG A 412 0.13 -0.10 6.17
N VAL A 413 1.09 -0.27 5.25
CA VAL A 413 0.87 -0.13 3.80
C VAL A 413 0.55 -1.48 3.18
N TYR A 414 1.36 -2.51 3.42
CA TYR A 414 1.08 -3.86 2.93
C TYR A 414 -0.23 -4.42 3.53
N GLY A 415 -0.46 -4.22 4.82
CA GLY A 415 -1.71 -4.56 5.51
C GLY A 415 -2.92 -3.68 5.18
N ARG A 416 -2.88 -2.77 4.18
CA ARG A 416 -4.08 -2.02 3.75
C ARG A 416 -5.15 -2.93 3.12
N ASN A 417 -4.73 -4.04 2.52
CA ASN A 417 -5.63 -5.01 1.91
C ASN A 417 -6.15 -6.06 2.92
N ASP A 418 -5.67 -6.05 4.16
CA ASP A 418 -6.34 -6.79 5.23
C ASP A 418 -7.68 -6.14 5.52
N PRO A 419 -8.78 -6.90 5.63
CA PRO A 419 -10.09 -6.34 5.94
C PRO A 419 -10.01 -5.50 7.22
N GLY A 420 -10.53 -4.29 7.15
CA GLY A 420 -10.47 -3.34 8.26
C GLY A 420 -11.15 -3.90 9.51
N PHE A 421 -10.93 -3.30 10.69
CA PHE A 421 -11.61 -3.74 11.91
C PHE A 421 -13.14 -3.81 11.72
N ILE A 422 -13.72 -2.81 11.03
CA ILE A 422 -15.15 -2.77 10.70
C ILE A 422 -15.56 -3.93 9.78
N GLU A 423 -14.78 -4.28 8.77
CA GLU A 423 -15.10 -5.36 7.82
C GLU A 423 -14.97 -6.74 8.47
N ARG A 424 -13.86 -6.98 9.20
CA ARG A 424 -13.67 -8.20 10.01
C ARG A 424 -14.79 -8.43 11.03
N HIS A 425 -15.40 -7.35 11.54
CA HIS A 425 -16.45 -7.41 12.55
C HIS A 425 -17.82 -7.01 12.01
N LEU A 426 -18.01 -6.92 10.68
CA LEU A 426 -19.25 -6.41 10.09
C LEU A 426 -20.45 -7.31 10.44
N GLY A 427 -20.27 -8.63 10.37
CA GLY A 427 -21.27 -9.61 10.80
C GLY A 427 -21.66 -9.45 12.28
N PRO A 428 -20.70 -9.50 13.24
CA PRO A 428 -20.96 -9.22 14.65
C PRO A 428 -21.64 -7.85 14.91
N LEU A 429 -21.23 -6.79 14.21
CA LEU A 429 -21.82 -5.45 14.36
C LEU A 429 -23.25 -5.38 13.81
N GLN A 430 -23.54 -6.03 12.67
CA GLN A 430 -24.89 -6.16 12.14
C GLN A 430 -25.79 -6.94 13.10
N LEU A 431 -25.28 -8.02 13.69
CA LEU A 431 -26.03 -8.84 14.66
C LEU A 431 -26.33 -8.06 15.95
N LEU A 432 -25.39 -7.23 16.42
CA LEU A 432 -25.60 -6.31 17.54
C LEU A 432 -26.61 -5.20 17.20
N ALA A 433 -26.54 -4.61 16.01
CA ALA A 433 -27.49 -3.60 15.54
C ALA A 433 -28.92 -4.17 15.39
N ALA A 434 -29.04 -5.41 14.91
CA ALA A 434 -30.32 -6.13 14.84
C ALA A 434 -30.88 -6.41 16.24
N ALA A 435 -30.05 -6.84 17.19
CA ALA A 435 -30.46 -7.06 18.58
C ALA A 435 -30.93 -5.75 19.27
N VAL A 436 -30.22 -4.64 19.08
CA VAL A 436 -30.64 -3.31 19.58
C VAL A 436 -31.96 -2.87 18.95
N SER A 437 -32.13 -3.07 17.65
CA SER A 437 -33.37 -2.72 16.94
C SER A 437 -34.57 -3.55 17.42
N ALA A 438 -34.38 -4.85 17.65
CA ALA A 438 -35.40 -5.73 18.23
C ALA A 438 -35.76 -5.32 19.67
N LEU A 439 -34.76 -4.96 20.49
CA LEU A 439 -34.99 -4.46 21.85
C LEU A 439 -35.81 -3.16 21.85
N LEU A 440 -35.48 -2.21 20.97
CA LEU A 440 -36.23 -0.95 20.81
C LEU A 440 -37.67 -1.19 20.33
N ALA A 441 -37.90 -2.17 19.45
CA ALA A 441 -39.25 -2.55 19.02
C ALA A 441 -40.07 -3.14 20.19
N VAL A 442 -39.48 -4.02 21.01
CA VAL A 442 -40.12 -4.57 22.22
C VAL A 442 -40.43 -3.47 23.24
N VAL A 443 -39.50 -2.55 23.50
CA VAL A 443 -39.73 -1.40 24.39
C VAL A 443 -40.86 -0.51 23.87
N SER A 444 -40.90 -0.26 22.55
CA SER A 444 -41.96 0.55 21.92
C SER A 444 -43.34 -0.11 22.04
N LEU A 445 -43.43 -1.43 21.92
CA LEU A 445 -44.67 -2.18 22.17
C LEU A 445 -45.12 -2.09 23.64
N VAL A 446 -44.20 -2.29 24.59
CA VAL A 446 -44.49 -2.24 26.04
C VAL A 446 -44.92 -0.85 26.49
N VAL A 447 -44.30 0.22 25.97
CA VAL A 447 -44.67 1.61 26.29
C VAL A 447 -45.92 2.04 25.54
N GLY A 448 -46.06 1.67 24.26
CA GLY A 448 -47.19 2.03 23.41
C GLY A 448 -48.52 1.37 23.79
N HIS A 449 -48.53 0.28 24.54
CA HIS A 449 -49.75 -0.34 25.06
C HIS A 449 -50.37 0.36 26.28
N ARG A 450 -49.80 1.48 26.74
CA ARG A 450 -50.45 2.38 27.72
C ARG A 450 -51.30 3.45 27.04
N SER A 451 -52.29 3.02 26.26
CA SER A 451 -53.42 3.90 25.93
C SER A 451 -54.20 4.20 27.22
N PRO A 452 -54.51 5.47 27.54
CA PRO A 452 -55.42 5.77 28.64
C PRO A 452 -56.79 5.17 28.30
N ALA A 453 -57.40 4.48 29.27
CA ALA A 453 -58.77 3.98 29.12
C ALA A 453 -59.70 5.18 28.89
N ALA A 454 -60.46 5.14 27.78
CA ALA A 454 -61.41 6.19 27.46
C ALA A 454 -62.62 6.12 28.41
N ASP A 455 -62.93 7.25 29.05
CA ASP A 455 -64.08 7.39 29.95
C ASP A 455 -65.40 7.22 29.18
N PRO A 456 -66.32 6.32 29.60
CA PRO A 456 -67.57 6.10 28.90
C PRO A 456 -68.71 6.96 29.50
N ALA A 457 -68.93 8.17 28.97
CA ALA A 457 -70.08 9.00 29.35
C ALA A 457 -70.66 9.84 28.20
N ALA A 458 -71.97 9.70 27.98
CA ALA A 458 -72.84 10.44 27.04
C ALA A 458 -72.55 10.32 25.52
N GLY A 459 -73.54 10.23 24.62
CA GLY A 459 -74.98 10.12 24.86
C GLY A 459 -75.85 10.52 23.65
N THR A 460 -76.23 9.53 22.83
CA THR A 460 -77.43 9.50 21.94
C THR A 460 -77.66 10.51 20.79
N ALA A 461 -78.19 9.93 19.69
CA ALA A 461 -79.05 10.49 18.61
C ALA A 461 -78.38 10.89 17.28
N GLN A 462 -78.96 10.64 16.09
CA GLN A 462 -79.96 9.63 15.62
C GLN A 462 -80.00 9.64 14.07
N ASN A 463 -80.36 8.53 13.41
CA ASN A 463 -80.68 8.38 11.96
C ASN A 463 -79.52 8.61 10.95
N GLY A 464 -79.45 7.91 9.80
CA GLY A 464 -80.28 6.80 9.30
C GLY A 464 -79.87 6.36 7.87
N HIS A 465 -80.52 5.29 7.36
CA HIS A 465 -80.40 4.66 6.02
C HIS A 465 -79.10 3.86 5.72
N ARG A 466 -79.19 2.52 5.54
CA ARG A 466 -79.52 1.77 4.28
C ARG A 466 -78.51 2.10 3.16
N THR A 467 -77.77 1.19 2.52
CA THR A 467 -77.77 -0.29 2.45
C THR A 467 -76.34 -0.73 2.00
N LEU A 468 -75.92 -1.97 1.72
CA LEU A 468 -76.54 -3.25 1.29
C LEU A 468 -75.66 -4.44 1.75
N ILE A 469 -76.05 -5.68 1.41
CA ILE A 469 -75.35 -6.97 1.61
C ILE A 469 -75.41 -7.69 0.24
N PRO A 470 -74.32 -8.28 -0.31
CA PRO A 470 -74.12 -9.72 -0.11
C PRO A 470 -72.66 -10.25 -0.09
N ALA A 471 -72.45 -11.29 0.73
CA ALA A 471 -71.44 -12.34 0.54
C ALA A 471 -72.10 -13.51 -0.25
N PRO A 472 -71.64 -14.79 -0.26
CA PRO A 472 -70.31 -15.38 -0.01
C PRO A 472 -69.87 -16.39 -1.11
N ARG A 473 -68.71 -17.05 -0.93
CA ARG A 473 -68.34 -18.47 -1.24
C ARG A 473 -66.81 -18.56 -1.45
N ARG A 474 -65.99 -19.43 -0.85
CA ARG A 474 -66.06 -20.83 -0.34
C ARG A 474 -65.66 -21.88 -1.40
N GLU A 475 -64.59 -22.63 -1.07
CA GLU A 475 -64.07 -23.86 -1.72
C GLU A 475 -63.56 -23.69 -3.18
N GLU A 476 -62.64 -24.47 -3.75
CA GLU A 476 -62.07 -25.82 -3.49
C GLU A 476 -60.52 -25.83 -3.57
N ARG A 477 -59.75 -26.59 -2.79
CA ARG A 477 -59.33 -28.01 -3.03
C ARG A 477 -58.80 -28.33 -4.45
N ARG A 478 -57.48 -28.63 -4.56
CA ARG A 478 -56.87 -29.77 -5.32
C ARG A 478 -55.34 -29.79 -5.21
N GLY A 479 -54.76 -30.95 -4.87
CA GLY A 479 -53.44 -31.39 -5.38
C GLY A 479 -53.67 -32.35 -6.57
N PRO A 480 -52.75 -33.30 -6.92
CA PRO A 480 -51.44 -33.62 -6.31
C PRO A 480 -50.33 -33.94 -7.37
N ALA A 481 -49.32 -34.74 -6.96
CA ALA A 481 -48.54 -35.71 -7.77
C ALA A 481 -47.18 -35.35 -8.45
N SER A 482 -46.11 -35.81 -7.79
CA SER A 482 -45.01 -36.68 -8.29
C SER A 482 -44.55 -36.70 -9.77
N ARG A 483 -43.23 -36.48 -9.96
CA ARG A 483 -42.26 -37.30 -10.75
C ARG A 483 -40.85 -36.81 -10.34
N ALA A 484 -39.84 -37.61 -9.97
CA ALA A 484 -39.32 -38.88 -10.52
C ALA A 484 -38.67 -38.69 -11.91
N GLY A 485 -37.34 -38.58 -11.92
CA GLY A 485 -36.46 -38.60 -13.08
C GLY A 485 -35.13 -39.23 -12.68
N THR A 486 -34.79 -40.35 -13.30
CA THR A 486 -33.57 -41.16 -13.14
C THR A 486 -32.75 -41.14 -14.43
N SER A 487 -31.68 -41.96 -14.52
CA SER A 487 -30.83 -42.20 -15.71
C SER A 487 -29.77 -41.10 -15.94
N ASP A 488 -28.51 -41.36 -16.34
CA ASP A 488 -27.65 -42.56 -16.53
C ASP A 488 -26.18 -42.09 -16.26
N GLY A 489 -25.10 -42.87 -16.11
CA GLY A 489 -24.80 -44.26 -16.46
C GLY A 489 -23.56 -44.33 -17.36
N ASN A 490 -22.37 -44.50 -16.77
CA ASN A 490 -21.12 -45.09 -17.30
C ASN A 490 -20.04 -44.89 -16.20
N GLU A 491 -19.41 -45.89 -15.60
CA GLU A 491 -18.76 -47.11 -16.13
C GLU A 491 -17.56 -46.84 -17.05
N GLY A 492 -16.42 -47.40 -16.67
CA GLY A 492 -15.09 -47.12 -17.21
C GLY A 492 -14.00 -47.83 -16.41
N GLU A 493 -14.28 -49.05 -15.96
CA GLU A 493 -13.34 -49.98 -15.31
C GLU A 493 -12.62 -50.80 -16.41
N GLY A 494 -11.35 -51.16 -16.20
CA GLY A 494 -10.51 -51.81 -17.22
C GLY A 494 -9.03 -51.42 -17.07
N ASP A 495 -8.22 -52.03 -16.22
CA ASP A 495 -7.85 -53.46 -16.01
C ASP A 495 -6.54 -53.87 -16.73
N ALA A 496 -5.80 -54.75 -16.05
CA ALA A 496 -4.72 -55.62 -16.49
C ALA A 496 -3.74 -55.16 -17.61
N GLY A 497 -2.59 -54.65 -17.18
CA GLY A 497 -1.41 -55.52 -17.03
C GLY A 497 -0.67 -56.02 -18.28
N ARG A 498 0.65 -55.82 -18.30
CA ARG A 498 1.58 -56.81 -18.85
C ARG A 498 3.00 -56.69 -18.26
N GLU A 499 3.43 -57.75 -17.57
CA GLU A 499 4.86 -58.04 -17.41
C GLU A 499 5.47 -58.44 -18.77
N VAL A 500 6.69 -57.99 -19.06
CA VAL A 500 7.64 -58.74 -19.91
C VAL A 500 9.06 -58.52 -19.36
N HIS A 501 9.82 -59.61 -19.26
CA HIS A 501 11.23 -59.65 -18.88
C HIS A 501 12.18 -59.20 -20.01
N ASP A 502 13.28 -58.53 -19.65
CA ASP A 502 14.67 -58.85 -20.04
C ASP A 502 15.60 -57.88 -19.25
N VAL A 503 16.69 -58.24 -18.55
CA VAL A 503 17.80 -59.19 -18.75
C VAL A 503 18.88 -58.69 -19.71
N GLY A 504 20.08 -58.42 -19.16
CA GLY A 504 21.31 -58.12 -19.90
C GLY A 504 21.58 -56.62 -20.14
N ALA A 505 22.82 -56.11 -20.09
CA ALA A 505 24.10 -56.78 -19.83
C ALA A 505 25.15 -55.82 -19.22
N ARG A 506 26.13 -56.39 -18.50
CA ARG A 506 27.39 -55.71 -18.17
C ARG A 506 28.30 -55.64 -19.41
N PRO A 507 29.09 -54.58 -19.60
CA PRO A 507 30.39 -54.68 -20.26
C PRO A 507 31.49 -55.06 -19.23
N PRO A 508 32.53 -55.81 -19.64
CA PRO A 508 33.78 -55.92 -18.88
C PRO A 508 34.70 -54.71 -19.14
N GLY A 509 35.72 -54.53 -18.30
CA GLY A 509 36.86 -53.63 -18.58
C GLY A 509 37.83 -54.21 -19.62
N PRO A 510 39.13 -53.83 -19.62
CA PRO A 510 39.88 -53.15 -18.55
C PRO A 510 39.72 -51.63 -18.50
#